data_AF-A0A849VAI0-F1
#
_entry.id   AF-A0A849VAI0-F1
#
_cell.length_a   1.000
_cell.length_b   1.000
_cell.length_c   1.000
_cell.angle_alpha   90.00
_cell.angle_beta   90.00
_cell.angle_gamma   90.00
#
_symmetry.space_group_name_H-M   'P 1'
#
loop_
_entity.id
_entity.type
_entity.pdbx_description
1 polymer ?
#
loop_
_entity_poly.entity_id
_entity_poly.type
_entity_poly.pdbx_seq_one_letter_code
_entity_poly.pdbx_strand_id
1 'polypeptide(L)'
;MMKSNQVKERGFTLLEALIVLVILGIVASVAYPSYKQFLVKAARSEAMVMLLDAANKQEQYFVDNRVFTNKLSDIGVPEKTENGYYSMSVTVDDTSFEVVATPIAGPVQGDKECSAMMINELGQKLSKGSATKEYCWQR
;
A
#
# COMPACT_ATOMS: atom_id res chain seq x y z
N MET A 1 25.98 -20.01 -64.67
CA MET A 1 26.61 -20.25 -63.36
C MET A 1 25.94 -19.30 -62.36
N MET A 2 25.06 -19.79 -61.48
CA MET A 2 24.51 -18.98 -60.39
C MET A 2 24.15 -19.92 -59.24
N LYS A 3 25.06 -20.08 -58.28
CA LYS A 3 24.82 -20.83 -57.04
C LYS A 3 24.05 -19.90 -56.09
N SER A 4 22.76 -20.16 -55.94
CA SER A 4 21.93 -19.53 -54.91
C SER A 4 22.41 -20.03 -53.53
N ASN A 5 23.01 -19.15 -52.73
CA ASN A 5 23.25 -19.41 -51.31
C ASN A 5 21.91 -19.35 -50.58
N GLN A 6 21.29 -20.52 -50.36
CA GLN A 6 20.14 -20.66 -49.47
C GLN A 6 20.63 -20.52 -48.03
N VAL A 7 20.32 -19.39 -47.39
CA VAL A 7 20.50 -19.21 -45.94
C VAL A 7 19.51 -20.14 -45.25
N LYS A 8 20.01 -21.12 -44.47
CA LYS A 8 19.15 -21.96 -43.65
C LYS A 8 18.54 -21.11 -42.53
N GLU A 9 17.24 -20.85 -42.61
CA GLU A 9 16.43 -20.37 -41.50
C GLU A 9 16.61 -21.31 -40.30
N ARG A 10 17.24 -20.83 -39.23
CA ARG A 10 17.40 -21.58 -37.97
C ARG A 10 16.20 -21.25 -37.07
N GLY A 11 15.28 -22.19 -36.93
CA GLY A 11 14.17 -22.11 -35.98
C GLY A 11 14.56 -22.54 -34.56
N PHE A 12 13.81 -22.06 -33.57
CA PHE A 12 13.93 -22.47 -32.17
C PHE A 12 13.36 -23.89 -31.99
N THR A 13 13.99 -24.74 -31.18
CA THR A 13 13.47 -26.08 -30.88
C THR A 13 12.41 -26.01 -29.78
N LEU A 14 11.47 -26.96 -29.79
CA LEU A 14 10.49 -27.12 -28.70
C LEU A 14 11.18 -27.39 -27.35
N LEU A 15 12.31 -28.08 -27.36
CA LEU A 15 13.08 -28.38 -26.16
C LEU A 15 13.71 -27.12 -25.56
N GLU A 16 14.28 -26.24 -26.38
CA GLU A 16 14.82 -24.96 -25.91
C GLU A 16 13.72 -24.08 -25.31
N ALA A 17 12.55 -24.02 -25.93
CA ALA A 17 11.41 -23.28 -25.39
C ALA A 17 10.96 -23.85 -24.02
N LEU A 18 10.96 -25.17 -23.87
CA LEU A 18 10.58 -25.83 -22.62
C LEU A 18 11.57 -25.53 -21.49
N ILE A 19 12.88 -25.54 -21.77
CA ILE A 19 13.91 -25.17 -20.78
C ILE A 19 13.75 -23.71 -20.36
N VAL A 20 13.49 -22.79 -21.29
CA VAL A 20 13.26 -21.37 -20.98
C VAL A 20 12.04 -21.20 -20.08
N LEU A 21 10.93 -21.89 -20.36
CA LEU A 21 9.73 -21.82 -19.53
C LEU A 21 9.97 -22.36 -18.11
N VAL A 22 10.76 -23.42 -17.97
CA VAL A 22 11.13 -23.96 -16.65
C VAL A 22 11.92 -22.92 -15.85
N ILE A 23 12.91 -22.27 -16.46
CA ILE A 23 13.71 -21.22 -15.80
C ILE A 23 12.83 -20.03 -15.41
N LEU A 24 11.95 -19.58 -16.31
CA LEU A 24 11.03 -18.48 -16.04
C LEU A 24 10.06 -18.81 -14.90
N GLY A 25 9.56 -20.05 -14.83
CA GLY A 25 8.70 -20.51 -13.73
C GLY A 25 9.39 -20.43 -12.37
N ILE A 26 10.66 -20.84 -12.30
CA ILE A 26 11.45 -20.76 -11.07
C ILE A 26 11.62 -19.30 -10.64
N VAL A 27 12.04 -18.41 -11.54
CA VAL A 27 12.22 -16.98 -11.24
C VAL A 27 10.91 -16.32 -10.82
N ALA A 28 9.82 -16.59 -11.54
CA ALA A 28 8.50 -16.00 -11.27
C ALA A 28 7.98 -16.38 -9.86
N SER A 29 8.25 -17.61 -9.41
CA SER A 29 7.80 -18.07 -8.08
C SER A 29 8.38 -17.28 -6.91
N VAL A 30 9.57 -16.70 -7.07
CA VAL A 30 10.22 -15.86 -6.04
C VAL A 30 9.98 -14.38 -6.30
N ALA A 31 10.07 -13.95 -7.55
CA ALA A 31 9.97 -12.54 -7.92
C ALA A 31 8.56 -11.97 -7.69
N TYR A 32 7.52 -12.73 -8.04
CA TYR A 32 6.14 -12.27 -7.95
C TYR A 32 5.65 -11.98 -6.52
N PRO A 33 5.79 -12.89 -5.52
CA PRO A 33 5.38 -12.58 -4.15
C PRO A 33 6.18 -11.42 -3.55
N SER A 34 7.48 -11.33 -3.85
CA SER A 34 8.33 -10.22 -3.40
C SER A 34 7.85 -8.88 -3.95
N TYR A 35 7.53 -8.81 -5.24
CA TYR A 35 6.99 -7.60 -5.85
C TYR A 35 5.63 -7.20 -5.28
N LYS A 36 4.75 -8.17 -5.01
CA LYS A 36 3.48 -7.90 -4.32
C LYS A 36 3.68 -7.30 -2.93
N GLN A 37 4.59 -7.85 -2.14
CA GLN A 37 4.90 -7.31 -0.81
C GLN A 37 5.48 -5.89 -0.89
N PHE A 38 6.29 -5.60 -1.90
CA PHE A 38 6.79 -4.25 -2.14
C PHE A 38 5.65 -3.25 -2.39
N LEU A 39 4.68 -3.61 -3.25
CA LEU A 39 3.52 -2.76 -3.51
C LEU A 39 2.64 -2.56 -2.27
N VAL A 40 2.46 -3.60 -1.44
CA VAL A 40 1.75 -3.49 -0.15
C VAL A 40 2.46 -2.51 0.77
N LYS A 41 3.79 -2.60 0.91
CA LYS A 41 4.58 -1.67 1.73
C LYS A 41 4.49 -0.23 1.21
N ALA A 42 4.55 -0.04 -0.10
CA ALA A 42 4.38 1.27 -0.72
C ALA A 42 3.00 1.89 -0.40
N ALA A 43 1.93 1.10 -0.54
CA ALA A 43 0.57 1.55 -0.21
C ALA A 43 0.41 1.84 1.30
N ARG A 44 1.00 1.03 2.19
CA ARG A 44 1.02 1.31 3.64
C ARG A 44 1.77 2.59 3.95
N SER A 45 2.91 2.84 3.30
CA SER A 45 3.68 4.09 3.47
C SER A 45 2.86 5.33 3.10
N GLU A 46 2.09 5.25 2.01
CA GLU A 46 1.15 6.30 1.61
C GLU A 46 0.10 6.59 2.70
N ALA A 47 -0.50 5.54 3.27
CA ALA A 47 -1.43 5.67 4.39
C ALA A 47 -0.76 6.26 5.64
N MET A 48 0.48 5.86 5.97
CA MET A 48 1.22 6.41 7.11
C MET A 48 1.45 7.91 6.98
N VAL A 49 1.81 8.39 5.77
CA VAL A 49 2.01 9.82 5.51
C VAL A 49 0.70 10.57 5.74
N MET A 50 -0.41 10.05 5.22
CA MET A 50 -1.72 10.69 5.36
C MET A 50 -2.25 10.67 6.80
N LEU A 51 -2.02 9.58 7.55
CA LEU A 51 -2.34 9.50 8.97
C LEU A 51 -1.59 10.57 9.80
N LEU A 52 -0.29 10.72 9.55
CA LEU A 52 0.53 11.73 10.23
C LEU A 52 0.12 13.15 9.84
N ASP A 53 -0.19 13.41 8.57
CA ASP A 53 -0.72 14.70 8.12
C ASP A 53 -2.04 15.03 8.82
N ALA A 54 -2.97 14.07 8.87
CA ALA A 54 -4.25 14.24 9.53
C ALA A 54 -4.13 14.51 11.03
N ALA A 55 -3.25 13.78 11.73
CA ALA A 55 -2.98 14.03 13.15
C ALA A 55 -2.44 15.45 13.38
N ASN A 56 -1.46 15.89 12.59
CA ASN A 56 -0.92 17.25 12.69
C ASN A 56 -1.97 18.33 12.42
N LYS A 57 -2.90 18.08 11.49
CA LYS A 57 -3.96 19.03 11.17
C LYS A 57 -5.09 19.04 12.21
N GLN A 58 -5.36 17.91 12.88
CA GLN A 58 -6.26 17.88 14.04
C GLN A 58 -5.71 18.76 15.17
N GLU A 59 -4.42 18.68 15.46
CA GLU A 59 -3.78 19.53 16.46
C GLU A 59 -3.84 21.02 16.08
N GLN A 60 -3.57 21.36 14.82
CA GLN A 60 -3.73 22.74 14.33
C GLN A 60 -5.17 23.22 14.47
N TYR A 61 -6.14 22.39 14.09
CA TYR A 61 -7.56 22.71 14.21
C TYR A 61 -7.98 22.92 15.67
N PHE A 62 -7.43 22.14 16.60
CA PHE A 62 -7.68 22.31 18.03
C PHE A 62 -7.10 23.62 18.58
N VAL A 63 -5.92 24.05 18.11
CA VAL A 63 -5.34 25.34 18.48
C VAL A 63 -6.27 26.49 18.09
N ASP A 64 -6.89 26.41 16.91
CA ASP A 64 -7.76 27.45 16.38
C ASP A 64 -9.19 27.42 16.96
N ASN A 65 -9.74 26.22 17.18
CA ASN A 65 -11.17 26.03 17.48
C ASN A 65 -11.44 25.52 18.90
N ARG A 66 -10.41 25.13 19.66
CA ARG A 66 -10.51 24.52 21.01
C ARG A 66 -11.29 23.20 21.07
N VAL A 67 -11.54 22.59 19.90
CA VAL A 67 -12.19 21.29 19.74
C VAL A 67 -11.52 20.55 18.59
N PHE A 68 -11.55 19.22 18.61
CA PHE A 68 -11.21 18.40 17.44
C PHE A 68 -12.40 18.32 16.48
N THR A 69 -12.16 17.97 15.22
CA THR A 69 -13.22 17.80 14.22
C THR A 69 -13.38 16.35 13.80
N ASN A 70 -14.62 15.89 13.71
CA ASN A 70 -14.96 14.59 13.17
C ASN A 70 -15.08 14.57 11.63
N LYS A 71 -14.73 15.68 10.96
CA LYS A 71 -14.77 15.80 9.50
C LYS A 71 -13.38 16.06 8.94
N LEU A 72 -12.93 15.17 8.07
CA LEU A 72 -11.66 15.34 7.36
C LEU A 72 -11.65 16.59 6.44
N SER A 73 -12.82 17.02 5.97
CA SER A 73 -12.96 18.25 5.17
C SER A 73 -12.54 19.52 5.91
N ASP A 74 -12.78 19.58 7.22
CA ASP A 74 -12.52 20.77 8.04
C ASP A 74 -11.00 20.98 8.24
N ILE A 75 -10.24 19.89 8.15
CA ILE A 75 -8.77 19.89 8.20
C ILE A 75 -8.11 19.77 6.83
N GLY A 76 -8.88 19.76 5.73
CA GLY A 76 -8.34 19.63 4.38
C GLY A 76 -7.58 18.32 4.16
N VAL A 77 -8.05 17.22 4.73
CA VAL A 77 -7.53 15.86 4.49
C VAL A 77 -8.51 15.15 3.56
N PRO A 78 -8.05 14.53 2.46
CA PRO A 78 -8.93 13.77 1.59
C PRO A 78 -9.39 12.46 2.26
N GLU A 79 -10.58 11.99 1.89
CA GLU A 79 -11.14 10.72 2.40
C GLU A 79 -10.42 9.47 1.87
N LYS A 80 -9.53 9.64 0.89
CA LYS A 80 -8.76 8.55 0.29
C LYS A 80 -7.34 8.98 0.06
N THR A 81 -6.44 8.01 0.08
CA THR A 81 -5.06 8.24 -0.33
C THR A 81 -4.98 8.53 -1.84
N GLU A 82 -3.86 9.10 -2.31
CA GLU A 82 -3.65 9.52 -3.70
C GLU A 82 -3.94 8.42 -4.71
N ASN A 83 -3.50 7.20 -4.45
CA ASN A 83 -3.75 6.03 -5.28
C ASN A 83 -5.09 5.33 -4.99
N GLY A 84 -5.87 5.83 -4.02
CA GLY A 84 -7.16 5.29 -3.64
C GLY A 84 -7.11 3.92 -2.96
N TYR A 85 -5.94 3.52 -2.42
CA TYR A 85 -5.75 2.21 -1.79
C TYR A 85 -6.31 2.15 -0.37
N TYR A 86 -6.31 3.28 0.34
CA TYR A 86 -6.90 3.42 1.67
C TYR A 86 -8.01 4.47 1.68
N SER A 87 -9.02 4.20 2.49
CA SER A 87 -9.99 5.21 2.95
C SER A 87 -9.58 5.74 4.31
N MET A 88 -9.78 7.03 4.52
CA MET A 88 -9.51 7.73 5.76
C MET A 88 -10.82 8.05 6.47
N SER A 89 -10.84 7.89 7.78
CA SER A 89 -11.92 8.37 8.65
C SER A 89 -11.35 8.91 9.94
N VAL A 90 -12.10 9.75 10.63
CA VAL A 90 -11.74 10.25 11.95
C VAL A 90 -12.90 10.08 12.91
N THR A 91 -12.60 9.59 14.11
CA THR A 91 -13.52 9.57 15.25
C THR A 91 -12.99 10.57 16.27
N VAL A 92 -13.89 11.34 16.88
CA VAL A 92 -13.55 12.35 17.89
C VAL A 92 -14.46 12.18 19.08
N ASP A 93 -13.86 12.25 20.27
CA ASP A 93 -14.54 12.47 21.55
C ASP A 93 -14.11 13.84 22.12
N ASP A 94 -14.58 14.22 23.31
CA ASP A 94 -14.39 15.57 23.89
C ASP A 94 -12.95 16.08 23.86
N THR A 95 -11.97 15.21 24.10
CA THR A 95 -10.54 15.57 24.17
C THR A 95 -9.62 14.62 23.43
N SER A 96 -10.15 13.76 22.56
CA SER A 96 -9.36 12.74 21.86
C SER A 96 -9.82 12.56 20.43
N PHE A 97 -8.91 12.12 19.58
CA PHE A 97 -9.24 11.73 18.21
C PHE A 97 -8.55 10.42 17.84
N GLU A 98 -9.16 9.68 16.94
CA GLU A 98 -8.51 8.56 16.26
C GLU A 98 -8.72 8.71 14.76
N VAL A 99 -7.62 8.89 14.02
CA VAL A 99 -7.64 8.83 12.56
C VAL A 99 -7.35 7.40 12.15
N VAL A 100 -8.18 6.86 11.27
CA VAL A 100 -8.14 5.47 10.80
C VAL A 100 -7.93 5.45 9.29
N ALA A 101 -6.97 4.67 8.83
CA ALA A 101 -6.78 4.29 7.43
C ALA A 101 -7.21 2.83 7.25
N THR A 102 -8.24 2.60 6.43
CA THR A 102 -8.77 1.27 6.11
C THR A 102 -8.44 0.90 4.66
N PRO A 103 -7.80 -0.26 4.40
CA PRO A 103 -7.48 -0.70 3.05
C PRO A 103 -8.77 -1.03 2.27
N ILE A 104 -8.90 -0.50 1.07
CA ILE A 104 -10.11 -0.63 0.24
C ILE A 104 -9.83 -1.18 -1.17
N ALA A 105 -8.62 -1.01 -1.70
CA ALA A 105 -8.32 -1.35 -3.10
C ALA A 105 -6.84 -1.63 -3.34
N GLY A 106 -6.54 -2.14 -4.54
CA GLY A 106 -5.17 -2.30 -5.03
C GLY A 106 -4.38 -3.38 -4.28
N PRO A 107 -3.07 -3.18 -4.04
CA PRO A 107 -2.19 -4.19 -3.44
C PRO A 107 -2.63 -4.64 -2.04
N VAL A 108 -3.33 -3.77 -1.31
CA VAL A 108 -3.80 -4.00 0.07
C VAL A 108 -5.23 -4.52 0.14
N GLN A 109 -5.88 -4.76 -1.00
CA GLN A 109 -7.23 -5.28 -1.02
C GLN A 109 -7.27 -6.67 -0.37
N GLY A 110 -8.04 -6.80 0.71
CA GLY A 110 -8.13 -8.05 1.48
C GLY A 110 -6.92 -8.31 2.39
N ASP A 111 -6.11 -7.29 2.69
CA ASP A 111 -5.04 -7.37 3.68
C ASP A 111 -5.61 -7.66 5.08
N LYS A 112 -5.47 -8.92 5.52
CA LYS A 112 -5.89 -9.38 6.85
C LYS A 112 -4.82 -9.17 7.91
N GLU A 113 -3.57 -8.97 7.48
CA GLU A 113 -2.44 -8.73 8.39
C GLU A 113 -2.55 -7.34 8.99
N CYS A 114 -2.87 -6.35 8.15
CA CYS A 114 -3.02 -4.95 8.51
C CYS A 114 -4.36 -4.42 8.00
N SER A 115 -5.45 -4.86 8.62
CA SER A 115 -6.82 -4.53 8.22
C SER A 115 -7.25 -3.12 8.60
N ALA A 116 -6.51 -2.42 9.47
CA ALA A 116 -6.60 -0.98 9.67
C ALA A 116 -5.30 -0.45 10.28
N MET A 117 -4.96 0.80 9.98
CA MET A 117 -3.84 1.53 10.60
C MET A 117 -4.35 2.83 11.19
N MET A 118 -3.93 3.17 12.41
CA MET A 118 -4.57 4.26 13.16
C MET A 118 -3.53 5.08 13.93
N ILE A 119 -3.81 6.37 14.11
CA ILE A 119 -3.05 7.27 14.97
C ILE A 119 -4.02 8.11 15.82
N ASN A 120 -3.68 8.31 17.09
CA ASN A 120 -4.48 9.10 18.03
C ASN A 120 -3.78 10.40 18.43
N GLU A 121 -4.43 11.20 19.29
CA GLU A 121 -3.93 12.47 19.82
C GLU A 121 -2.60 12.34 20.57
N LEU A 122 -2.32 11.17 21.15
CA LEU A 122 -1.05 10.90 21.84
C LEU A 122 0.09 10.50 20.87
N GLY A 123 -0.17 10.51 19.56
CA GLY A 123 0.77 10.04 18.54
C GLY A 123 1.01 8.53 18.57
N GLN A 124 0.15 7.77 19.25
CA GLN A 124 0.28 6.31 19.32
C GLN A 124 -0.14 5.70 17.99
N LYS A 125 0.79 4.93 17.41
CA LYS A 125 0.57 4.15 16.19
C LYS A 125 -0.07 2.83 16.57
N LEU A 126 -1.25 2.58 16.02
CA LEU A 126 -2.07 1.40 16.27
C LEU A 126 -2.40 0.69 14.95
N SER A 127 -2.72 -0.60 15.03
CA SER A 127 -3.17 -1.37 13.87
C SER A 127 -4.20 -2.42 14.29
N LYS A 128 -5.02 -2.86 13.33
CA LYS A 128 -5.86 -4.06 13.44
C LYS A 128 -5.41 -5.09 12.42
N GLY A 129 -5.67 -6.36 12.70
CA GLY A 129 -5.32 -7.49 11.85
C GLY A 129 -4.53 -8.55 12.60
N SER A 130 -4.03 -9.55 11.88
CA SER A 130 -3.27 -10.66 12.47
C SER A 130 -1.81 -10.33 12.72
N ALA A 131 -1.26 -9.27 12.11
CA ALA A 131 0.13 -8.87 12.29
C ALA A 131 0.29 -7.80 13.38
N THR A 132 1.53 -7.63 13.85
CA THR A 132 1.85 -6.64 14.87
C THR A 132 1.82 -5.22 14.29
N LYS A 133 1.66 -4.23 15.19
CA LYS A 133 1.73 -2.82 14.80
C LYS A 133 3.09 -2.46 14.20
N GLU A 134 4.18 -3.07 14.69
CA GLU A 134 5.52 -2.86 14.17
C GLU A 134 5.63 -3.29 12.70
N TYR A 135 4.99 -4.41 12.33
CA TYR A 135 4.95 -4.88 10.95
C TYR A 135 4.10 -3.96 10.06
N CYS A 136 2.93 -3.53 10.53
CA CYS A 136 2.03 -2.68 9.76
C CYS A 136 2.59 -1.26 9.55
N TRP A 137 3.30 -0.72 10.54
CA TRP A 137 3.91 0.62 10.53
C TRP A 137 5.38 0.64 10.09
N GLN A 138 5.88 -0.47 9.55
CA GLN A 138 7.24 -0.53 8.99
C GLN A 138 7.29 0.13 7.61
N ARG A 139 8.25 1.03 7.42
CA ARG A 139 8.57 1.61 6.11
C ARG A 139 9.26 0.59 5.19
#